data_AF-A0A0L0F0X1-F1
#
_entry.id   AF-A0A0L0F0X1-F1
#
_cell.length_a   1.000
_cell.length_b   1.000
_cell.length_c   1.000
_cell.angle_alpha   90.00
_cell.angle_beta   90.00
_cell.angle_gamma   90.00
#
_symmetry.space_group_name_H-M   'P 1'
#
loop_
_entity.id
_entity.type
_entity.pdbx_description
1 polymer ?
#
loop_
_entity_poly.entity_id
_entity_poly.type
_entity_poly.pdbx_seq_one_letter_code
_entity_poly.pdbx_strand_id
1 'polypeptide(L)' 'SEGGAIYSFEALNATNTVFKNNTAAASGAIAIQMGDGNFDNCTFLSNKAV' A
#
# COMPACT_ATOMS: atom_id res chain seq x y z
N SER A 1 11.28 -3.36 3.72
CA SER A 1 9.88 -3.55 4.08
C SER A 1 9.14 -4.15 2.89
N GLU A 2 8.09 -4.93 3.11
CA GLU A 2 7.29 -5.50 2.00
C GLU A 2 6.37 -4.43 1.39
N GLY A 3 5.80 -3.51 2.19
CA GLY A 3 5.14 -2.29 1.73
C GLY A 3 5.95 -1.03 2.06
N GLY A 4 5.88 0.00 1.21
CA GLY A 4 6.68 1.23 1.39
C GLY A 4 6.03 2.26 2.29
N ALA A 5 4.71 2.39 2.23
CA ALA A 5 3.88 3.17 3.16
C ALA A 5 3.26 2.30 4.25
N ILE A 6 2.65 1.17 3.86
CA ILE A 6 1.90 0.32 4.79
C ILE A 6 2.26 -1.14 4.56
N TYR A 7 2.57 -1.85 5.64
CA TYR A 7 2.61 -3.31 5.67
C TYR A 7 1.57 -3.78 6.70
N SER A 8 0.56 -4.51 6.24
CA SER A 8 -0.51 -5.04 7.09
C SER A 8 -0.58 -6.56 6.99
N PHE A 9 -0.77 -7.23 8.13
CA PHE A 9 -1.17 -8.63 8.14
C PHE A 9 -2.68 -8.79 8.00
N GLU A 10 -3.46 -7.81 8.47
CA GLU A 10 -4.92 -7.83 8.48
C GLU A 10 -5.53 -6.93 7.40
N ALA A 11 -6.86 -6.91 7.37
CA ALA A 11 -7.62 -6.11 6.41
C ALA A 11 -7.26 -4.62 6.51
N LEU A 12 -7.14 -3.96 5.37
CA LEU A 12 -6.85 -2.54 5.27
C LEU A 12 -7.96 -1.84 4.50
N ASN A 13 -8.58 -0.86 5.16
CA ASN A 13 -9.51 0.06 4.51
C ASN A 13 -8.85 1.42 4.38
N ALA A 14 -8.82 1.98 3.17
CA ALA A 14 -8.42 3.37 2.96
C ALA A 14 -9.41 4.07 2.04
N THR A 15 -9.74 5.31 2.39
CA THR A 15 -10.68 6.14 1.65
C THR A 15 -10.05 7.51 1.40
N ASN A 16 -10.23 8.11 0.21
CA ASN A 16 -9.76 9.47 -0.10
C ASN A 16 -8.27 9.69 0.20
N THR A 17 -7.44 8.68 -0.04
CA THR A 17 -6.02 8.67 0.39
C THR A 17 -5.07 8.67 -0.80
N VAL A 18 -3.96 9.40 -0.70
CA VAL A 18 -2.90 9.40 -1.73
C VAL A 18 -1.64 8.72 -1.19
N PHE A 19 -1.28 7.59 -1.78
CA PHE A 19 0.00 6.90 -1.55
C PHE A 19 0.96 7.30 -2.66
N LYS A 20 1.94 8.15 -2.36
CA LYS A 20 2.89 8.65 -3.37
C LYS A 20 4.35 8.48 -2.99
N ASN A 21 5.19 8.18 -3.99
CA ASN A 21 6.66 8.09 -3.87
C ASN A 21 7.16 7.11 -2.79
N ASN A 22 6.40 6.04 -2.52
CA ASN A 22 6.82 5.02 -1.57
C ASN A 22 7.70 3.98 -2.26
N THR A 23 8.75 3.52 -1.58
CA THR A 23 9.64 2.48 -2.08
C THR A 23 9.77 1.36 -1.07
N ALA A 24 9.66 0.11 -1.53
CA ALA A 24 9.81 -1.09 -0.70
C ALA A 24 10.44 -2.22 -1.51
N ALA A 25 10.85 -3.30 -0.85
CA ALA A 25 11.50 -4.42 -1.53
C ALA A 25 10.49 -5.25 -2.38
N ALA A 26 9.21 -5.29 -2.00
CA ALA A 26 8.22 -6.16 -2.64
C ALA A 26 7.09 -5.41 -3.35
N SER A 27 6.38 -4.50 -2.67
CA SER A 27 5.08 -4.00 -3.14
C SER A 27 5.01 -2.48 -3.32
N GLY A 28 6.14 -1.78 -3.15
CA GLY A 28 6.29 -0.34 -3.39
C GLY A 28 5.51 0.58 -2.46
N ALA A 29 4.18 0.47 -2.39
CA ALA A 29 3.31 1.29 -1.56
C ALA A 29 2.73 0.50 -0.38
N ILE A 30 1.96 -0.54 -0.65
CA ILE A 30 1.20 -1.26 0.36
C ILE A 30 1.40 -2.75 0.14
N ALA A 31 1.58 -3.49 1.24
CA ALA A 31 1.51 -4.93 1.24
C ALA A 31 0.51 -5.38 2.30
N ILE A 32 -0.41 -6.28 1.91
CA ILE A 32 -1.39 -6.91 2.79
C ILE A 32 -1.18 -8.43 2.68
N GLN A 33 -0.88 -9.11 3.79
CA GLN A 33 -0.57 -10.55 3.75
C GLN A 33 -1.79 -11.48 3.87
N MET A 34 -2.63 -11.29 4.89
CA MET A 34 -3.71 -12.25 5.19
C MET A 34 -5.11 -11.66 5.15
N GLY A 35 -5.26 -10.34 5.19
CA GLY A 35 -6.56 -9.66 5.08
C GLY A 35 -6.87 -9.10 3.69
N ASP A 36 -8.06 -8.54 3.56
CA ASP A 36 -8.51 -7.87 2.33
C ASP A 36 -8.08 -6.41 2.27
N GLY A 37 -7.89 -5.89 1.05
CA GLY A 37 -7.65 -4.47 0.79
C GLY A 37 -8.86 -3.81 0.17
N ASN A 38 -9.48 -2.86 0.88
CA ASN A 38 -10.57 -2.05 0.36
C ASN A 38 -10.13 -0.60 0.21
N PHE A 39 -10.09 -0.11 -1.03
CA PHE A 39 -9.55 1.20 -1.36
C PHE A 39 -10.57 1.97 -2.17
N ASP A 40 -11.15 3.01 -1.57
CA ASP A 40 -12.13 3.88 -2.22
C ASP A 40 -11.55 5.28 -2.43
N ASN A 41 -11.68 5.82 -3.64
CA ASN A 41 -11.14 7.13 -4.00
C ASN A 41 -9.65 7.32 -3.60
N CYS A 42 -8.84 6.28 -3.79
CA CYS A 42 -7.41 6.31 -3.50
C CYS A 42 -6.56 6.53 -4.74
N THR A 43 -5.46 7.27 -4.60
CA THR A 43 -4.46 7.48 -5.66
C THR A 43 -3.14 6.86 -5.28
N PHE A 44 -2.60 6.00 -6.14
CA PHE A 44 -1.27 5.40 -6.01
C PHE A 44 -0.35 5.98 -7.08
N LEU A 45 0.59 6.85 -6.69
CA LEU A 45 1.43 7.59 -7.64
C LEU A 45 2.92 7.35 -7.39
N SER A 46 3.64 6.89 -8.41
CA SER A 46 5.11 6.76 -8.37
C SER A 46 5.64 5.91 -7.21
N ASN A 47 4.91 4.86 -6.82
CA ASN A 47 5.40 3.90 -5.83
C ASN A 47 6.21 2.80 -6.53
N LYS A 48 7.29 2.32 -5.91
CA LYS A 48 8.28 1.45 -6.57
C LYS A 48 8.73 0.28 -5.70
N ALA A 49 8.71 -0.93 -6.25
CA ALA A 49 9.44 -2.07 -5.68
C ALA A 49 10.93 -2.03 -6.11
N VAL A 50 11.86 -2.43 -5.25
CA VAL A 50 13.32 -2.50 -5.53
C VAL A 50 13.90 -3.89 -5.37
#